data_AF-A0A6H0KQC2-F1
#
_entry.id   AF-A0A6H0KQC2-F1
#
_cell.length_a   1.000
_cell.length_b   1.000
_cell.length_c   1.000
_cell.angle_alpha   90.00
_cell.angle_beta   90.00
_cell.angle_gamma   90.00
#
_symmetry.space_group_name_H-M   'P 1'
#
loop_
_entity.id
_entity.type
_entity.pdbx_description
1 polymer ?
#
loop_
_entity_poly.entity_id
_entity_poly.type
_entity_poly.pdbx_seq_one_letter_code
_entity_poly.pdbx_strand_id
1 'polypeptide(L)'
;MEEKAIHQAVAGIFAPIAGSFVIDSLQMMIPWLIAMFCVIICDLVTGVRKSLLTHEHVRFSRAWRATMGKMVTYFSFVVMVVMVQKASGMTIRIDTYACLFVCFIEGCSIISNILKPKGYNFNLAAAIGVFAKKVFSVDKEDMEDVITKKDNQNESTN
;
A
#
# COMPACT_ATOMS: atom_id res chain seq x y z
N MET A 1 49.52 17.62 -1.29
CA MET A 1 49.01 17.22 -2.63
C MET A 1 48.53 15.77 -2.63
N GLU A 2 49.23 14.85 -1.95
CA GLU A 2 48.80 13.45 -1.79
C GLU A 2 47.37 13.29 -1.24
N GLU A 3 47.00 14.04 -0.19
CA GLU A 3 45.68 13.90 0.44
C GLU A 3 44.51 14.19 -0.52
N LYS A 4 44.66 15.23 -1.38
CA LYS A 4 43.68 15.54 -2.42
C LYS A 4 43.61 14.47 -3.52
N ALA A 5 44.75 13.87 -3.86
CA ALA A 5 44.81 12.77 -4.82
C ALA A 5 44.16 11.50 -4.27
N ILE A 6 44.31 11.20 -2.97
CA ILE A 6 43.64 10.09 -2.30
C ILE A 6 42.12 10.33 -2.26
N HIS A 7 41.66 11.52 -1.89
CA HIS A 7 40.22 11.83 -1.94
C HIS A 7 39.63 11.73 -3.34
N GLN A 8 40.37 12.19 -4.37
CA GLN A 8 39.92 12.12 -5.76
C GLN A 8 39.95 10.68 -6.31
N ALA A 9 40.90 9.85 -5.88
CA ALA A 9 40.95 8.43 -6.21
C ALA A 9 39.82 7.65 -5.52
N VAL A 10 39.58 7.90 -4.22
CA VAL A 10 38.49 7.29 -3.47
C VAL A 10 37.14 7.73 -4.04
N ALA A 11 36.95 9.02 -4.33
CA ALA A 11 35.74 9.52 -4.98
C ALA A 11 35.55 8.95 -6.41
N GLY A 12 36.63 8.80 -7.16
CA GLY A 12 36.61 8.20 -8.50
C GLY A 12 36.22 6.72 -8.51
N ILE A 13 36.55 5.98 -7.45
CA ILE A 13 36.16 4.56 -7.28
C ILE A 13 34.75 4.44 -6.68
N PHE A 14 34.39 5.26 -5.69
CA PHE A 14 33.07 5.22 -5.05
C PHE A 14 31.94 5.74 -5.94
N ALA A 15 32.17 6.78 -6.75
CA ALA A 15 31.15 7.38 -7.60
C ALA A 15 30.45 6.38 -8.55
N PRO A 16 31.15 5.52 -9.31
CA PRO A 16 30.51 4.52 -10.16
C PRO A 16 29.81 3.40 -9.37
N ILE A 17 30.32 3.03 -8.19
CA ILE A 17 29.69 2.02 -7.32
C ILE A 17 28.36 2.57 -6.76
N ALA A 18 28.37 3.80 -6.25
CA ALA A 18 27.16 4.48 -5.79
C ALA A 18 26.18 4.75 -6.94
N GLY A 19 26.70 5.16 -8.12
CA GLY A 19 25.90 5.42 -9.31
C GLY A 19 25.18 4.16 -9.83
N SER A 20 25.90 3.04 -9.94
CA SER A 20 25.30 1.75 -10.32
C SER A 20 24.26 1.27 -9.31
N PHE A 21 24.53 1.40 -8.01
CA PHE A 21 23.55 1.09 -6.97
C PHE A 21 22.26 1.90 -7.11
N VAL A 22 22.36 3.20 -7.40
CA VAL A 22 21.20 4.07 -7.61
C VAL A 22 20.44 3.68 -8.87
N ILE A 23 21.12 3.51 -10.00
CA ILE A 23 20.48 3.15 -11.28
C ILE A 23 19.75 1.81 -11.17
N ASP A 24 20.38 0.80 -10.59
CA ASP A 24 19.76 -0.49 -10.38
C ASP A 24 18.53 -0.38 -9.46
N SER A 25 18.64 0.38 -8.38
CA SER A 25 17.52 0.59 -7.45
C SER A 25 16.36 1.30 -8.13
N LEU A 26 16.64 2.28 -8.99
CA LEU A 26 15.61 2.96 -9.79
C LEU A 26 14.92 2.00 -10.77
N GLN A 27 15.68 1.13 -11.46
CA GLN A 27 15.12 0.17 -12.39
C GLN A 27 14.18 -0.84 -11.70
N MET A 28 14.55 -1.32 -10.52
CA MET A 28 13.71 -2.20 -9.72
C MET A 28 12.44 -1.48 -9.21
N MET A 29 12.52 -0.17 -8.99
CA MET A 29 11.43 0.65 -8.47
C MET A 29 10.36 0.99 -9.52
N ILE A 30 10.74 1.27 -10.77
CA ILE A 30 9.84 1.70 -11.85
C ILE A 30 8.58 0.81 -11.99
N PRO A 31 8.67 -0.53 -12.11
CA PRO A 31 7.48 -1.36 -12.29
C PRO A 31 6.52 -1.28 -11.10
N TRP A 32 7.06 -1.21 -9.87
CA TRP A 32 6.25 -1.12 -8.65
C TRP A 32 5.58 0.24 -8.51
N LEU A 33 6.25 1.33 -8.88
CA LEU A 33 5.64 2.66 -8.91
C LEU A 33 4.47 2.72 -9.89
N ILE A 34 4.61 2.14 -11.09
CA ILE A 34 3.53 2.08 -12.08
C ILE A 34 2.36 1.26 -11.51
N ALA A 35 2.63 0.10 -10.91
CA ALA A 35 1.59 -0.74 -10.32
C ALA A 35 0.80 0.01 -9.22
N MET A 36 1.50 0.66 -8.30
CA MET A 36 0.87 1.42 -7.22
C MET A 36 0.07 2.61 -7.74
N PHE A 37 0.59 3.30 -8.76
CA PHE A 37 -0.12 4.39 -9.41
C PHE A 37 -1.44 3.92 -10.05
N CYS A 38 -1.42 2.78 -10.76
CA CYS A 38 -2.63 2.19 -11.32
C CYS A 38 -3.67 1.84 -10.24
N VAL A 39 -3.24 1.23 -9.14
CA VAL A 39 -4.12 0.86 -8.01
C VAL A 39 -4.78 2.09 -7.39
N ILE A 40 -4.02 3.16 -7.17
CA ILE A 40 -4.54 4.42 -6.62
C ILE A 40 -5.59 5.06 -7.53
N ILE A 41 -5.36 5.05 -8.85
CA ILE A 41 -6.34 5.54 -9.83
C ILE A 41 -7.61 4.69 -9.78
N CYS A 42 -7.49 3.37 -9.73
CA CYS A 42 -8.64 2.47 -9.63
C CYS A 42 -9.45 2.71 -8.34
N ASP A 43 -8.79 2.93 -7.20
CA ASP A 43 -9.43 3.29 -5.93
C ASP A 43 -10.13 4.66 -6.01
N LEU A 44 -9.53 5.67 -6.64
CA LEU A 44 -10.17 6.96 -6.85
C LEU A 44 -11.41 6.85 -7.76
N VAL A 45 -11.30 6.16 -8.91
CA VAL A 45 -12.40 6.02 -9.88
C VAL A 45 -13.58 5.28 -9.28
N THR A 46 -13.31 4.20 -8.55
CA THR A 46 -14.37 3.47 -7.85
C THR A 46 -14.93 4.28 -6.69
N GLY A 47 -14.08 5.00 -5.95
CA GLY A 47 -14.41 6.02 -4.95
C GLY A 47 -15.47 7.00 -5.44
N VAL A 48 -15.19 7.62 -6.58
CA VAL A 48 -16.06 8.59 -7.25
C VAL A 48 -17.36 7.94 -7.75
N ARG A 49 -17.27 6.76 -8.39
CA ARG A 49 -18.48 6.05 -8.88
C ARG A 49 -19.45 5.73 -7.75
N LYS A 50 -18.96 5.29 -6.59
CA LYS A 50 -19.81 5.06 -5.42
C LYS A 50 -20.47 6.34 -4.93
N SER A 51 -19.72 7.45 -4.81
CA SER A 51 -20.31 8.73 -4.39
C SER A 51 -21.42 9.17 -5.33
N LEU A 52 -21.22 8.99 -6.64
CA LEU A 52 -22.22 9.31 -7.66
C LEU A 52 -23.47 8.42 -7.53
N LEU A 53 -23.29 7.12 -7.34
CA LEU A 53 -24.38 6.13 -7.22
C LEU A 53 -25.16 6.20 -5.89
N THR A 54 -24.53 6.70 -4.82
CA THR A 54 -25.14 6.78 -3.48
C THR A 54 -25.84 8.13 -3.24
N HIS A 55 -25.82 9.06 -4.22
CA HIS A 55 -26.31 10.44 -4.10
C HIS A 55 -25.78 11.21 -2.87
N GLU A 56 -24.68 10.74 -2.25
CA GLU A 56 -23.97 11.49 -1.24
C GLU A 56 -23.07 12.52 -1.92
N HIS A 57 -23.25 13.79 -1.57
CA HIS A 57 -22.39 14.90 -1.98
C HIS A 57 -20.98 14.75 -1.39
N VAL A 58 -20.16 13.85 -1.95
CA VAL A 58 -18.75 13.78 -1.59
C VAL A 58 -18.04 14.89 -2.35
N ARG A 59 -17.55 15.87 -1.60
CA ARG A 59 -16.75 16.97 -2.15
C ARG A 59 -15.52 16.37 -2.84
N PHE A 60 -15.44 16.43 -4.18
CA PHE A 60 -14.31 15.94 -4.97
C PHE A 60 -12.93 16.39 -4.44
N SER A 61 -12.86 17.61 -3.90
CA SER A 61 -11.69 18.17 -3.23
C SER A 61 -11.18 17.37 -2.01
N ARG A 62 -12.07 16.66 -1.30
CA ARG A 62 -11.69 15.78 -0.17
C ARG A 62 -11.13 14.45 -0.68
N ALA A 63 -11.76 13.87 -1.70
CA ALA A 63 -11.29 12.64 -2.33
C ALA A 63 -9.87 12.81 -2.91
N TRP A 64 -9.64 13.90 -3.65
CA TRP A 64 -8.31 14.21 -4.18
C TRP A 64 -7.23 14.34 -3.10
N ARG A 65 -7.54 14.99 -1.97
CA ARG A 65 -6.59 15.10 -0.85
C ARG A 65 -6.25 13.74 -0.25
N ALA A 66 -7.23 12.86 -0.11
CA ALA A 66 -7.00 11.49 0.35
C ALA A 66 -6.13 10.70 -0.65
N THR A 67 -6.38 10.85 -1.94
CA THR A 67 -5.57 10.24 -3.01
C THR A 67 -4.13 10.75 -3.01
N MET A 68 -3.90 12.04 -2.80
CA MET A 68 -2.55 12.61 -2.68
C MET A 68 -1.80 12.06 -1.46
N GLY A 69 -2.49 11.87 -0.33
CA GLY A 69 -1.93 11.18 0.84
C GLY A 69 -1.49 9.76 0.48
N LYS A 70 -2.37 8.97 -0.15
CA LYS A 70 -2.06 7.61 -0.63
C LYS A 70 -0.86 7.58 -1.58
N MET A 71 -0.80 8.53 -2.54
CA MET A 71 0.32 8.65 -3.47
C MET A 71 1.67 8.80 -2.76
N VAL A 72 1.76 9.71 -1.79
CA VAL A 72 3.01 9.96 -1.06
C VAL A 72 3.40 8.76 -0.18
N THR A 73 2.44 8.16 0.50
CA THR A 73 2.68 6.98 1.34
C THR A 73 3.15 5.79 0.50
N TYR A 74 2.49 5.52 -0.63
CA TYR A 74 2.84 4.39 -1.50
C TYR A 74 4.14 4.59 -2.26
N PHE A 75 4.44 5.82 -2.68
CA PHE A 75 5.75 6.15 -3.22
C PHE A 75 6.87 5.88 -2.19
N SER A 76 6.69 6.37 -0.95
CA SER A 76 7.66 6.18 0.13
C SER A 76 7.84 4.70 0.50
N PHE A 77 6.74 3.94 0.51
CA PHE A 77 6.77 2.51 0.76
C PHE A 77 7.56 1.75 -0.30
N VAL A 78 7.32 2.03 -1.59
CA VAL A 78 8.03 1.37 -2.69
C VAL A 78 9.53 1.66 -2.61
N VAL A 79 9.92 2.92 -2.37
CA VAL A 79 11.35 3.29 -2.20
C VAL A 79 11.98 2.49 -1.05
N MET A 80 11.31 2.44 0.11
CA MET A 80 11.78 1.70 1.27
C MET A 80 11.97 0.21 0.96
N VAL A 81 10.98 -0.46 0.37
CA VAL A 81 11.06 -1.91 0.13
C VAL A 81 12.13 -2.24 -0.91
N VAL A 82 12.29 -1.44 -1.95
CA VAL A 82 13.34 -1.65 -2.96
C VAL A 82 14.74 -1.49 -2.35
N MET A 83 14.92 -0.55 -1.42
CA MET A 83 16.18 -0.42 -0.68
C MET A 83 16.44 -1.62 0.23
N VAL A 84 15.41 -2.12 0.93
CA VAL A 84 15.50 -3.34 1.74
C VAL A 84 15.82 -4.56 0.87
N GLN A 85 15.22 -4.67 -0.32
CA GLN A 85 15.47 -5.72 -1.30
C GLN A 85 16.95 -5.74 -1.73
N LYS A 86 17.50 -4.57 -2.05
CA LYS A 86 18.91 -4.41 -2.41
C LYS A 86 19.84 -4.71 -1.23
N ALA A 87 19.50 -4.25 -0.02
CA ALA A 87 20.26 -4.54 1.20
C ALA A 87 20.25 -6.03 1.57
N SER A 88 19.17 -6.75 1.25
CA SER A 88 19.01 -8.19 1.52
C SER A 88 19.72 -9.09 0.50
N GLY A 89 20.52 -8.52 -0.40
CA GLY A 89 21.29 -9.28 -1.40
C GLY A 89 20.43 -9.92 -2.50
N MET A 90 19.21 -9.43 -2.71
CA MET A 90 18.27 -9.92 -3.73
C MET A 90 17.88 -11.41 -3.66
N THR A 91 18.14 -12.07 -2.52
CA THR A 91 17.91 -13.51 -2.33
C THR A 91 16.43 -13.87 -2.24
N ILE A 92 15.63 -13.00 -1.64
CA ILE A 92 14.19 -13.14 -1.47
C ILE A 92 13.53 -11.97 -2.20
N ARG A 93 12.48 -12.19 -3.00
CA ARG A 93 11.75 -11.12 -3.72
C ARG A 93 10.79 -10.33 -2.81
N ILE A 94 11.34 -9.69 -1.78
CA ILE A 94 10.62 -8.92 -0.76
C ILE A 94 9.80 -7.79 -1.40
N ASP A 95 10.39 -7.09 -2.37
CA ASP A 95 9.72 -6.06 -3.19
C ASP A 95 8.41 -6.57 -3.81
N THR A 96 8.46 -7.76 -4.40
CA THR A 96 7.33 -8.39 -5.05
C THR A 96 6.22 -8.72 -4.05
N TYR A 97 6.55 -9.41 -2.96
CA TYR A 97 5.55 -9.82 -1.97
C TYR A 97 4.92 -8.64 -1.24
N ALA A 98 5.74 -7.66 -0.85
CA ALA A 98 5.26 -6.48 -0.14
C ALA A 98 4.36 -5.60 -1.03
N CYS A 99 4.77 -5.35 -2.28
CA CYS A 99 3.96 -4.57 -3.20
C CYS A 99 2.67 -5.31 -3.57
N LEU A 100 2.71 -6.63 -3.80
CA LEU A 100 1.49 -7.42 -4.02
C LEU A 100 0.53 -7.34 -2.84
N PHE A 101 1.05 -7.41 -1.61
CA PHE A 101 0.24 -7.35 -0.41
C PHE A 101 -0.50 -6.02 -0.29
N VAL A 102 0.18 -4.90 -0.55
CA VAL A 102 -0.46 -3.58 -0.56
C VAL A 102 -1.48 -3.47 -1.69
N CYS A 103 -1.14 -3.94 -2.90
CA CYS A 103 -2.08 -4.03 -4.02
C CYS A 103 -3.31 -4.86 -3.67
N PHE A 104 -3.17 -5.92 -2.87
CA PHE A 104 -4.29 -6.75 -2.43
C PHE A 104 -5.19 -6.02 -1.42
N ILE A 105 -4.62 -5.32 -0.43
CA ILE A 105 -5.39 -4.52 0.54
C ILE A 105 -6.20 -3.44 -0.18
N GLU A 106 -5.57 -2.70 -1.10
CA GLU A 106 -6.24 -1.67 -1.88
C GLU A 106 -7.23 -2.28 -2.90
N GLY A 107 -6.90 -3.42 -3.50
CA GLY A 107 -7.82 -4.20 -4.34
C GLY A 107 -9.09 -4.58 -3.58
N CYS A 108 -8.97 -4.95 -2.31
CA CYS A 108 -10.12 -5.21 -1.45
C CYS A 108 -10.92 -3.92 -1.15
N SER A 109 -10.26 -2.77 -0.97
CA SER A 109 -10.92 -1.46 -0.87
C SER A 109 -11.76 -1.16 -2.12
N ILE A 110 -11.17 -1.34 -3.31
CA ILE A 110 -11.82 -1.14 -4.61
C ILE A 110 -13.07 -2.04 -4.75
N ILE A 111 -12.93 -3.34 -4.46
CA ILE A 111 -14.04 -4.31 -4.52
C ILE A 111 -15.14 -3.93 -3.53
N SER A 112 -14.78 -3.55 -2.30
CA SER A 112 -15.75 -3.08 -1.29
C SER A 112 -16.50 -1.85 -1.78
N ASN A 113 -15.81 -0.95 -2.46
CA ASN A 113 -16.42 0.27 -3.00
C ASN A 113 -17.35 0.01 -4.20
N ILE A 114 -17.07 -1.03 -5.01
CA ILE A 114 -17.93 -1.49 -6.11
C ILE A 114 -19.16 -2.27 -5.61
N LEU A 115 -19.03 -3.08 -4.56
CA LEU A 115 -20.13 -3.93 -4.08
C LEU A 115 -21.14 -3.21 -3.17
N LYS A 116 -20.73 -2.12 -2.53
CA LYS A 116 -21.62 -1.32 -1.68
C LYS A 116 -22.90 -0.83 -2.40
N PRO A 117 -22.87 -0.33 -3.66
CA PRO A 117 -24.08 0.01 -4.40
C PRO A 117 -24.94 -1.19 -4.84
N LYS A 118 -24.48 -2.44 -4.68
CA LYS A 118 -25.25 -3.68 -4.92
C LYS A 118 -25.83 -4.32 -3.64
N GLY A 119 -25.71 -3.66 -2.49
CA GLY A 119 -26.28 -4.11 -1.21
C GLY A 119 -25.41 -5.11 -0.42
N TYR A 120 -24.21 -5.44 -0.90
CA TYR A 120 -23.27 -6.31 -0.17
C TYR A 120 -22.21 -5.46 0.57
N ASN A 121 -22.22 -5.52 1.90
CA ASN A 121 -21.18 -4.91 2.74
C ASN A 121 -19.96 -5.84 2.78
N PHE A 122 -19.01 -5.64 1.86
CA PHE A 122 -17.69 -6.25 2.00
C PHE A 122 -16.96 -5.59 3.16
N ASN A 123 -17.05 -6.21 4.33
CA ASN A 123 -16.24 -5.83 5.47
C ASN A 123 -14.82 -6.30 5.18
N LEU A 124 -13.91 -5.36 4.91
CA LEU A 124 -12.49 -5.64 4.68
C LEU A 124 -11.91 -6.50 5.80
N ALA A 125 -12.38 -6.29 7.05
CA ALA A 125 -12.03 -7.12 8.19
C ALA A 125 -12.53 -8.57 8.07
N ALA A 126 -13.70 -8.82 7.49
CA ALA A 126 -14.20 -10.16 7.24
C ALA A 126 -13.50 -10.83 6.06
N ALA A 127 -13.14 -10.09 5.01
CA ALA A 127 -12.36 -10.62 3.89
C ALA A 127 -10.94 -11.01 4.33
N ILE A 128 -10.28 -10.13 5.10
CA ILE A 128 -8.99 -10.43 5.74
C ILE A 128 -9.14 -11.57 6.74
N GLY A 129 -10.21 -11.62 7.54
CA GLY A 129 -10.48 -12.71 8.48
C GLY A 129 -10.69 -14.07 7.80
N VAL A 130 -11.41 -14.11 6.68
CA VAL A 130 -11.58 -15.35 5.88
C VAL A 130 -10.28 -15.76 5.20
N PHE A 131 -9.50 -14.79 4.71
CA PHE A 131 -8.20 -15.06 4.09
C PHE A 131 -7.16 -15.54 5.12
N ALA A 132 -7.11 -14.89 6.28
CA ALA A 132 -6.30 -15.30 7.43
C ALA A 132 -6.70 -16.69 7.91
N LYS A 133 -8.00 -16.97 8.06
CA LYS A 133 -8.50 -18.30 8.41
C LYS A 133 -8.08 -19.38 7.42
N LYS A 134 -8.13 -19.07 6.12
CA LYS A 134 -7.75 -20.01 5.05
C LYS A 134 -6.24 -20.25 4.96
N VAL A 135 -5.43 -19.24 5.24
CA VAL A 135 -3.96 -19.33 5.20
C VAL A 135 -3.39 -19.91 6.50
N PHE A 136 -3.97 -19.57 7.66
CA PHE A 136 -3.49 -19.99 8.96
C PHE A 136 -4.13 -21.28 9.51
N SER A 137 -5.18 -21.82 8.87
CA SER A 137 -5.95 -22.96 9.41
C SER A 137 -6.36 -22.78 10.89
N VAL A 138 -6.50 -21.52 11.34
CA VAL A 138 -6.85 -21.20 12.73
C VAL A 138 -8.34 -21.45 12.90
N ASP A 139 -8.65 -22.29 13.88
CA ASP A 139 -10.01 -22.64 14.22
C ASP A 139 -10.78 -21.43 14.77
N LYS A 140 -12.11 -21.51 14.75
CA LYS A 140 -13.00 -20.36 15.02
C LYS A 140 -12.84 -19.71 16.39
N GLU A 141 -12.19 -20.36 17.35
CA GLU A 141 -12.16 -19.97 18.76
C GLU A 141 -11.21 -18.78 19.04
N ASP A 142 -10.16 -18.57 18.26
CA ASP A 142 -9.17 -17.49 18.52
C ASP A 142 -9.58 -16.10 17.96
N MET A 143 -10.73 -15.99 17.29
CA MET A 143 -11.19 -14.74 16.68
C MET A 143 -12.05 -13.87 17.61
N GLU A 144 -12.58 -14.40 18.71
CA GLU A 144 -13.45 -13.65 19.63
C GLU A 144 -12.68 -12.58 20.42
N ASP A 145 -11.38 -12.78 20.68
CA ASP A 145 -10.55 -11.82 21.43
C ASP A 145 -10.09 -10.60 20.62
N VAL A 146 -10.17 -10.65 19.28
CA VAL A 146 -9.64 -9.57 18.41
C VAL A 146 -10.72 -8.58 17.96
N ILE A 147 -12.00 -8.97 17.96
CA ILE A 147 -13.10 -8.11 17.51
C ILE A 147 -14.00 -7.76 18.69
N THR A 148 -13.54 -6.85 19.55
CA THR A 148 -14.44 -6.18 20.49
C THR A 148 -15.33 -5.22 19.70
N LYS A 149 -16.60 -5.60 19.52
CA LYS A 149 -17.65 -4.68 19.07
C LYS A 149 -17.69 -3.49 20.04
N LYS A 150 -17.45 -2.28 19.53
CA LYS A 150 -17.97 -1.07 20.19
C LYS A 150 -19.45 -0.99 19.85
N ASP A 151 -20.28 -1.53 20.74
CA ASP A 151 -21.71 -1.24 20.73
C ASP A 151 -21.89 0.24 21.07
N ASN A 152 -22.31 1.01 20.07
CA ASN A 152 -22.88 2.34 20.29
C ASN A 152 -24.21 2.13 21.02
N GLN A 153 -24.23 2.28 22.35
CA GLN A 153 -25.46 2.57 23.05
C GLN A 153 -25.83 4.03 22.78
N ASN A 154 -26.82 4.19 21.89
CA ASN A 154 -27.71 5.33 21.90
C ASN A 154 -28.35 5.44 23.29
N GLU A 155 -28.13 6.55 23.98
CA GLU A 155 -29.06 7.00 25.01
C GLU A 155 -29.34 8.48 24.77
N SER A 156 -30.42 8.72 24.04
CA SER A 156 -31.13 9.99 24.00
C SER A 156 -32.57 9.72 24.42
N THR A 157 -33.15 10.63 25.20
CA THR A 157 -34.55 10.68 25.72
C THR A 157 -34.84 9.64 26.82
N ASN A 158 -35.01 10.01 28.09
CA ASN A 158 -35.83 11.09 28.67
C ASN A 158 -35.27 11.63 30.00
#